data_AF-A0A172TEP9-F1
#
_entry.id   AF-A0A172TEP9-F1
#
_cell.length_a   1.000
_cell.length_b   1.000
_cell.length_c   1.000
_cell.angle_alpha   90.00
_cell.angle_beta   90.00
_cell.angle_gamma   90.00
#
_symmetry.space_group_name_H-M   'P 1'
#
loop_
_entity.id
_entity.type
_entity.pdbx_description
1 polymer ?
#
loop_
_entity_poly.entity_id
_entity_poly.type
_entity_poly.pdbx_seq_one_letter_code
_entity_poly.pdbx_strand_id
1 'polypeptide(L)'
;MNIIQKVKQGATDAAKLAQNKVEITKYKSQVASKEREVERYQMLIGQAVFLSFQAGEPYPVTSRTTITEHCKVIVHLQKDIEALEQQIMNLKREKVCVCGTVISQEAYYCSMCGKKYIGFK
;
A
#
# COMPACT_ATOMS: atom_id res chain seq x y z
N MET A 1 28.22 5.38 -34.01
CA MET A 1 27.27 4.91 -32.98
C MET A 1 26.02 4.37 -33.68
N ASN A 2 25.56 3.18 -33.28
CA ASN A 2 24.73 2.28 -34.10
C ASN A 2 23.21 2.53 -33.90
N ILE A 3 22.50 3.03 -34.93
CA ILE A 3 21.06 3.38 -34.87
C ILE A 3 20.19 2.15 -34.56
N ILE A 4 20.57 0.97 -35.07
CA ILE A 4 19.88 -0.31 -34.83
C ILE A 4 19.89 -0.69 -33.33
N GLN A 5 20.95 -0.36 -32.59
CA GLN A 5 21.01 -0.61 -31.15
C GLN A 5 20.05 0.30 -30.38
N LYS A 6 19.89 1.56 -30.78
CA LYS A 6 18.92 2.49 -30.16
C LYS A 6 17.46 2.02 -30.36
N VAL A 7 17.13 1.49 -31.53
CA VAL A 7 15.79 0.95 -31.81
C VAL A 7 15.50 -0.29 -30.96
N LYS A 8 16.45 -1.23 -30.86
CA LYS A 8 16.33 -2.42 -30.00
C LYS A 8 16.20 -2.07 -28.52
N GLN A 9 16.95 -1.06 -28.08
CA GLN A 9 16.88 -0.53 -26.71
C GLN A 9 15.50 0.08 -26.43
N GLY A 10 14.99 0.93 -27.31
CA GLY A 10 13.67 1.55 -27.16
C GLY A 10 12.52 0.55 -27.10
N ALA A 11 12.55 -0.50 -27.92
CA ALA A 11 11.56 -1.58 -27.87
C ALA A 11 11.60 -2.35 -26.54
N THR A 12 12.81 -2.61 -26.02
CA THR A 12 13.02 -3.29 -24.74
C THR A 12 12.54 -2.46 -23.55
N ASP A 13 12.79 -1.15 -23.57
CA ASP A 13 12.38 -0.23 -22.51
C ASP A 13 10.87 -0.02 -22.50
N ALA A 14 10.23 0.04 -23.67
CA ALA A 14 8.78 0.09 -23.79
C ALA A 14 8.11 -1.19 -23.25
N ALA A 15 8.66 -2.36 -23.53
CA ALA A 15 8.17 -3.63 -23.01
C ALA A 15 8.26 -3.70 -21.48
N LYS A 16 9.39 -3.26 -20.89
CA LYS A 16 9.56 -3.17 -19.43
C LYS A 16 8.56 -2.20 -18.79
N LEU A 17 8.32 -1.04 -19.39
CA LEU A 17 7.34 -0.08 -18.88
C LEU A 17 5.92 -0.66 -18.90
N ALA A 18 5.57 -1.37 -19.98
CA ALA A 18 4.27 -2.03 -20.09
C ALA A 18 4.12 -3.14 -19.02
N GLN A 19 5.14 -3.96 -18.81
CA GLN A 19 5.17 -4.98 -17.76
C GLN A 19 4.99 -4.35 -16.37
N ASN A 20 5.77 -3.31 -16.03
CA ASN A 20 5.65 -2.62 -14.75
C ASN A 20 4.23 -2.05 -14.54
N LYS A 21 3.58 -1.53 -15.58
CA LYS A 21 2.20 -1.04 -15.48
C LYS A 21 1.21 -2.16 -15.15
N VAL A 22 1.36 -3.33 -15.74
CA VAL A 22 0.50 -4.49 -15.45
C VAL A 22 0.71 -4.95 -14.01
N GLU A 23 1.95 -5.06 -13.55
CA GLU A 23 2.27 -5.45 -12.17
C GLU A 23 1.75 -4.43 -11.16
N ILE A 24 1.93 -3.13 -11.38
CA ILE A 24 1.36 -2.07 -10.55
C ILE A 24 -0.17 -2.19 -10.49
N THR A 25 -0.83 -2.42 -11.62
CA THR A 25 -2.30 -2.56 -11.66
C THR A 25 -2.75 -3.79 -10.87
N LYS A 26 -2.02 -4.91 -10.99
CA LYS A 26 -2.27 -6.12 -10.21
C LYS A 26 -2.12 -5.87 -8.71
N TYR A 27 -1.07 -5.18 -8.27
CA TYR A 27 -0.89 -4.85 -6.85
C TYR A 27 -1.96 -3.89 -6.34
N LYS A 28 -2.32 -2.85 -7.11
CA LYS A 28 -3.42 -1.93 -6.77
C LYS A 28 -4.76 -2.65 -6.60
N SER A 29 -5.06 -3.62 -7.46
CA SER A 29 -6.27 -4.44 -7.34
C SER A 29 -6.27 -5.26 -6.04
N GLN A 30 -5.13 -5.83 -5.66
CA GLN A 30 -4.98 -6.55 -4.39
C GLN A 30 -5.15 -5.62 -3.17
N VAL A 31 -4.55 -4.41 -3.20
CA VAL A 31 -4.74 -3.39 -2.16
C VAL A 31 -6.22 -3.07 -2.01
N ALA A 32 -6.90 -2.71 -3.10
CA ALA A 32 -8.32 -2.39 -3.07
C ALA A 32 -9.20 -3.54 -2.54
N SER A 33 -8.80 -4.79 -2.81
CA SER A 33 -9.50 -5.96 -2.24
C SER A 33 -9.31 -6.08 -0.74
N LYS A 34 -8.08 -5.90 -0.25
CA LYS A 34 -7.77 -5.96 1.19
C LYS A 34 -8.37 -4.79 1.96
N GLU A 35 -8.44 -3.59 1.37
CA GLU A 35 -9.12 -2.44 1.95
C GLU A 35 -10.61 -2.73 2.18
N ARG A 36 -11.30 -3.33 1.20
CA ARG A 36 -12.68 -3.79 1.37
C ARG A 36 -12.83 -4.83 2.48
N GLU A 37 -11.85 -5.72 2.65
CA GLU A 37 -11.86 -6.67 3.77
C GLU A 37 -11.69 -5.97 5.12
N VAL A 38 -10.80 -4.96 5.21
CA VAL A 38 -10.65 -4.14 6.41
C VAL A 38 -11.97 -3.46 6.77
N GLU A 39 -12.63 -2.81 5.81
CA GLU A 39 -13.94 -2.18 6.01
C GLU A 39 -14.99 -3.18 6.50
N ARG A 40 -15.01 -4.39 5.92
CA ARG A 40 -15.91 -5.46 6.35
C ARG A 40 -15.69 -5.85 7.81
N TYR A 41 -14.43 -6.04 8.24
CA TYR A 41 -14.14 -6.38 9.63
C TYR A 41 -14.43 -5.23 10.61
N GLN A 42 -14.21 -3.98 10.19
CA GLN A 42 -14.62 -2.82 10.98
C GLN A 42 -16.15 -2.78 11.18
N MET A 43 -16.92 -3.10 10.14
CA MET A 43 -18.37 -3.21 10.23
C MET A 43 -18.81 -4.33 11.19
N LEU A 44 -18.16 -5.50 11.13
CA LEU A 44 -18.44 -6.61 12.06
C LEU A 44 -18.14 -6.24 13.52
N ILE A 45 -17.06 -5.51 13.76
CA ILE A 45 -16.76 -4.96 15.10
C ILE A 45 -17.87 -4.03 15.56
N GLY A 46 -18.29 -3.07 14.72
CA GLY A 46 -19.39 -2.16 15.03
C GLY A 46 -20.69 -2.89 15.36
N GLN A 47 -21.01 -3.93 14.59
CA GLN A 47 -22.18 -4.78 14.83
C GLN A 47 -22.07 -5.51 16.18
N ALA A 48 -20.92 -6.11 16.49
CA ALA A 48 -20.71 -6.80 17.75
C ALA A 48 -20.85 -5.87 18.97
N VAL A 49 -20.33 -4.65 18.87
CA VAL A 49 -20.47 -3.62 19.92
C VAL A 49 -21.95 -3.21 20.08
N PHE A 50 -22.65 -2.98 18.98
CA PHE A 50 -24.07 -2.59 19.02
C PHE A 50 -24.95 -3.68 19.63
N LEU A 51 -24.72 -4.95 19.29
CA LEU A 51 -25.45 -6.08 19.87
C LEU A 51 -25.22 -6.21 21.38
N SER A 52 -23.97 -6.05 21.85
CA SER A 52 -23.68 -6.01 23.30
C SER A 52 -24.41 -4.87 24.02
N PHE A 53 -24.47 -3.69 23.39
CA PHE A 53 -25.25 -2.57 23.93
C PHE A 53 -26.75 -2.90 24.03
N GLN A 54 -27.34 -3.50 22.98
CA GLN A 54 -28.74 -3.91 23.00
C GLN A 54 -29.03 -4.96 24.08
N ALA A 55 -28.07 -5.83 24.39
CA ALA A 55 -28.17 -6.81 25.47
C ALA A 55 -28.04 -6.21 26.88
N GLY A 56 -27.82 -4.89 27.00
CA GLY A 56 -27.65 -4.22 28.29
C GLY A 56 -26.28 -4.45 28.93
N GLU A 57 -25.29 -4.87 28.14
CA GLU A 57 -23.93 -5.09 28.65
C GLU A 57 -23.20 -3.75 28.78
N PRO A 58 -22.62 -3.43 29.96
CA PRO A 58 -21.96 -2.14 30.21
C PRO A 58 -20.68 -1.94 29.39
N TYR A 59 -20.16 -3.01 28.80
CA TYR A 59 -19.04 -3.05 27.89
C TYR A 59 -19.23 -4.28 26.99
N PRO A 60 -18.69 -4.32 25.75
CA PRO A 60 -18.70 -5.52 24.91
C PRO A 60 -17.81 -6.64 25.50
N VAL A 61 -18.15 -7.13 26.69
CA VAL A 61 -17.42 -8.17 27.43
C VAL A 61 -17.63 -9.51 26.74
N THR A 62 -18.87 -9.82 26.39
CA THR A 62 -19.26 -11.09 25.77
C THR A 62 -18.79 -11.19 24.32
N SER A 63 -18.68 -10.05 23.64
CA SER A 63 -18.13 -9.93 22.29
C SER A 63 -16.63 -9.61 22.24
N ARG A 64 -15.95 -9.49 23.40
CA ARG A 64 -14.55 -9.04 23.48
C ARG A 64 -13.60 -9.92 22.67
N THR A 65 -13.78 -11.23 22.73
CA THR A 65 -12.96 -12.20 21.99
C THR A 65 -13.14 -12.02 20.49
N THR A 66 -14.38 -11.97 20.01
CA THR A 66 -14.72 -11.75 18.60
C THR A 66 -14.18 -10.43 18.07
N ILE A 67 -14.35 -9.34 18.82
CA ILE A 67 -13.79 -8.03 18.46
C ILE A 67 -12.26 -8.10 18.38
N THR A 68 -11.62 -8.75 19.35
CA THR A 68 -10.16 -8.90 19.38
C THR A 68 -9.64 -9.68 18.17
N GLU A 69 -10.34 -10.74 17.76
CA GLU A 69 -10.00 -11.52 16.57
C GLU A 69 -10.14 -10.69 15.29
N HIS A 70 -11.23 -9.95 15.13
CA HIS A 70 -11.40 -9.04 13.99
C HIS A 70 -10.31 -7.96 13.94
N CYS A 71 -9.95 -7.37 15.08
CA CYS A 71 -8.84 -6.41 15.15
C CYS A 71 -7.51 -7.02 14.72
N LYS A 72 -7.20 -8.26 15.13
CA LYS A 72 -5.97 -8.95 14.71
C LYS A 72 -5.95 -9.16 13.20
N VAL A 73 -7.09 -9.53 12.59
CA VAL A 73 -7.19 -9.69 11.15
C VAL A 73 -6.98 -8.35 10.43
N ILE A 74 -7.59 -7.26 10.91
CA ILE A 74 -7.37 -5.92 10.36
C ILE A 74 -5.89 -5.53 10.39
N VAL A 75 -5.20 -5.73 11.52
CA VAL A 75 -3.76 -5.43 11.64
C VAL A 75 -2.94 -6.25 10.64
N HIS A 76 -3.31 -7.50 10.40
CA HIS A 76 -2.62 -8.32 9.40
C HIS A 76 -2.86 -7.81 7.98
N LEU A 77 -4.11 -7.50 7.62
CA LEU A 77 -4.46 -6.93 6.32
C LEU A 77 -3.77 -5.58 6.06
N GLN A 78 -3.64 -4.73 7.08
CA GLN A 78 -2.93 -3.47 6.98
C GLN A 78 -1.44 -3.66 6.69
N LYS A 79 -0.78 -4.65 7.32
CA LYS A 79 0.62 -5.00 7.00
C LYS A 79 0.76 -5.52 5.57
N ASP A 80 -0.19 -6.31 5.09
CA ASP A 80 -0.19 -6.79 3.72
C ASP A 80 -0.36 -5.64 2.71
N ILE A 81 -1.24 -4.68 3.01
CA ILE A 81 -1.44 -3.48 2.20
C ILE A 81 -0.12 -2.68 2.13
N GLU A 82 0.51 -2.42 3.27
CA GLU A 82 1.79 -1.69 3.32
C GLU A 82 2.88 -2.39 2.48
N ALA A 83 2.97 -3.73 2.58
CA ALA A 83 3.91 -4.50 1.77
C ALA A 83 3.64 -4.37 0.26
N LEU A 84 2.36 -4.42 -0.16
CA LEU A 84 1.97 -4.24 -1.56
C LEU A 84 2.26 -2.82 -2.07
N GLU A 85 2.00 -1.80 -1.26
CA GLU A 85 2.31 -0.41 -1.59
C GLU A 85 3.81 -0.19 -1.76
N GLN A 86 4.64 -0.79 -0.91
CA GLN A 86 6.09 -0.77 -1.08
C GLN A 86 6.52 -1.42 -2.40
N GLN A 87 5.91 -2.53 -2.83
CA GLN A 87 6.20 -3.12 -4.16
C GLN A 87 5.84 -2.15 -5.30
N ILE A 88 4.72 -1.44 -5.19
CA ILE A 88 4.32 -0.41 -6.17
C ILE A 88 5.35 0.72 -6.22
N MET A 89 5.81 1.21 -5.07
CA MET A 89 6.83 2.28 -5.01
C MET A 89 8.15 1.84 -5.65
N ASN A 90 8.58 0.60 -5.39
CA ASN A 90 9.79 0.03 -5.98
C ASN A 90 9.69 -0.06 -7.51
N LEU A 91 8.55 -0.52 -8.04
CA LEU A 91 8.32 -0.59 -9.50
C LEU A 91 8.28 0.79 -10.17
N LYS A 92 7.84 1.82 -9.44
CA LYS A 92 7.85 3.21 -9.90
C LYS A 92 9.18 3.93 -9.70
N ARG A 93 10.12 3.32 -8.96
CA ARG A 93 11.36 3.97 -8.48
C ARG A 93 11.05 5.26 -7.71
N GLU A 94 10.12 5.17 -6.78
CA GLU A 94 9.69 6.27 -5.91
C GLU A 94 9.99 5.97 -4.44
N LYS A 95 10.13 7.01 -3.62
CA LYS A 95 10.26 6.92 -2.15
C LYS A 95 9.47 8.04 -1.49
N VAL A 96 9.02 7.83 -0.25
CA VAL A 96 8.34 8.87 0.56
C VAL A 96 9.39 9.67 1.33
N CYS A 97 9.37 10.99 1.17
CA CYS A 97 10.17 11.90 1.97
C CYS A 97 9.61 11.99 3.41
N VAL A 98 10.44 12.37 4.37
CA VAL A 98 10.00 12.64 5.77
C VAL A 98 8.88 13.68 5.88
N CYS A 99 8.68 14.52 4.86
CA CYS A 99 7.58 15.48 4.80
C CYS A 99 6.30 14.93 4.16
N GLY A 100 6.27 13.65 3.78
CA GLY A 100 5.13 12.98 3.14
C GLY A 100 5.08 13.06 1.61
N THR A 101 5.94 13.85 0.96
CA THR A 101 5.96 13.95 -0.51
C THR A 101 6.61 12.71 -1.13
N VAL A 102 5.97 12.13 -2.16
CA VAL A 102 6.56 11.09 -3.00
C VAL A 102 7.57 11.73 -3.97
N ILE A 103 8.81 11.24 -3.95
CA ILE A 103 9.90 11.71 -4.80
C ILE A 103 10.54 10.53 -5.51
N SER A 104 11.27 10.78 -6.61
CA SER A 104 12.07 9.73 -7.25
C SER A 104 13.06 9.13 -6.25
N GLN A 105 13.29 7.82 -6.35
CA GLN A 105 14.27 7.12 -5.55
C GLN A 105 15.68 7.69 -5.78
N GLU A 106 15.95 8.17 -6.99
CA GLU A 106 17.19 8.82 -7.44
C GLU A 106 17.25 10.32 -7.08
N ALA A 107 16.21 10.89 -6.46
CA ALA A 107 16.19 12.29 -6.09
C ALA A 107 17.23 12.61 -4.99
N TYR A 108 18.06 13.63 -5.26
CA TYR A 108 19.06 14.19 -4.33
C TYR A 108 18.47 15.18 -3.32
N TYR A 109 17.29 15.74 -3.58
CA TYR A 109 16.58 16.59 -2.65
C TYR A 109 15.08 16.45 -2.83
N CYS A 110 14.31 16.71 -1.77
CA CYS A 110 12.86 16.83 -1.87
C CYS A 110 12.47 18.17 -2.48
N SER A 111 11.66 18.14 -3.55
CA SER A 111 11.12 19.33 -4.20
C SER A 111 10.20 20.17 -3.30
N MET A 112 9.63 19.58 -2.24
CA MET A 112 8.68 20.25 -1.35
C MET A 112 9.32 20.81 -0.07
N CYS A 113 10.18 20.05 0.61
CA CYS A 113 10.75 20.48 1.90
C CYS A 113 12.27 20.74 1.86
N GLY A 114 12.94 20.55 0.72
CA GLY A 114 14.38 20.79 0.57
C GLY A 114 15.29 19.78 1.27
N LYS A 115 14.75 18.75 1.95
CA LYS A 115 15.56 17.68 2.56
C LYS A 115 16.48 17.05 1.53
N LYS A 116 17.79 17.05 1.79
CA LYS A 116 18.81 16.40 0.96
C LYS A 116 18.85 14.90 1.22
N TYR A 117 19.00 14.13 0.15
CA TYR A 117 19.22 12.70 0.13
C TYR A 117 20.53 12.43 -0.60
N ILE A 118 21.35 11.52 -0.06
CA ILE A 118 22.57 11.08 -0.72
C ILE A 118 22.11 10.10 -1.82
N GLY A 119 22.25 10.47 -3.08
CA GLY A 119 21.98 9.56 -4.19
C GLY A 119 22.90 8.34 -4.07
N PHE A 120 22.34 7.13 -4.22
CA PHE A 120 23.16 5.92 -4.32
C PHE A 120 24.06 6.05 -5.55
N LYS A 121 25.37 5.97 -5.34
CA LYS A 121 26.36 5.79 -6.41
C LYS A 121 26.26 4.40 -7.00
#